data_AF-A0A4S2H2M0-F1
#
_entry.id   AF-A0A4S2H2M0-F1
#
_cell.length_a   1.000
_cell.length_b   1.000
_cell.length_c   1.000
_cell.angle_alpha   90.00
_cell.angle_beta   90.00
_cell.angle_gamma   90.00
#
_symmetry.space_group_name_H-M   'P 1'
#
loop_
_entity.id
_entity.type
_entity.pdbx_description
1 polymer ?
#
loop_
_entity_poly.entity_id
_entity_poly.type
_entity_poly.pdbx_seq_one_letter_code
_entity_poly.pdbx_strand_id
1 'polypeptide(L)' 'MSRSFDDPLTHIGDMRHEPATAAGYLVELLDSAALLALAADLPNSSAMLSACAKLVEQECLNVTRREPVQPGRR' A
#
# COMPACT_ATOMS: atom_id res chain seq x y z
N MET A 1 -4.07 5.61 -37.78
CA MET A 1 -4.44 6.13 -36.45
C MET A 1 -4.24 5.00 -35.44
N SER A 2 -3.06 4.91 -34.83
CA SER A 2 -2.76 3.87 -33.83
C SER A 2 -3.16 4.42 -32.46
N ARG A 3 -4.18 3.81 -31.82
CA ARG A 3 -4.51 4.08 -30.42
C ARG A 3 -3.42 3.43 -29.58
N SER A 4 -2.50 4.25 -29.04
CA SER A 4 -1.63 3.83 -27.97
C SER A 4 -2.53 3.49 -26.78
N PHE A 5 -2.69 2.21 -26.50
CA PHE A 5 -3.22 1.77 -25.21
C PHE A 5 -2.12 2.10 -24.20
N ASP A 6 -2.39 3.07 -23.33
CA ASP A 6 -1.58 3.30 -22.14
C ASP A 6 -1.58 1.99 -21.36
N ASP A 7 -0.46 1.27 -21.39
CA ASP A 7 -0.31 0.04 -20.62
C ASP A 7 -0.29 0.44 -19.14
N PRO A 8 -1.26 -0.03 -18.31
CA PRO A 8 -1.33 0.34 -16.90
C PRO A 8 -0.08 -0.07 -16.12
N LEU A 9 0.72 -0.99 -16.66
CA LEU A 9 2.00 -1.41 -16.08
C LEU A 9 3.13 -0.41 -16.33
N THR A 10 2.98 0.52 -17.28
CA THR A 10 3.97 1.57 -17.59
C THR A 10 4.16 2.54 -16.41
N HIS A 11 3.15 2.66 -15.55
CA HIS A 11 3.14 3.56 -14.38
C HIS A 11 3.40 2.81 -13.07
N ILE A 12 3.71 1.51 -13.12
CA ILE A 12 4.13 0.77 -11.91
C ILE A 12 5.47 1.35 -11.44
N GLY A 13 5.41 2.10 -10.33
CA GLY A 13 6.55 2.80 -9.75
C GLY A 13 6.53 4.32 -9.93
N ASP A 14 5.62 4.88 -10.73
CA ASP A 14 5.42 6.33 -10.82
C ASP A 14 4.58 6.82 -9.63
N MET A 15 5.24 6.95 -8.48
CA MET A 15 4.65 7.37 -7.21
C MET A 15 4.38 8.88 -7.17
N ARG A 16 3.53 9.38 -8.06
CA ARG A 16 2.94 10.73 -7.95
C ARG A 16 1.77 10.80 -6.96
N HIS A 17 1.47 9.70 -6.27
CA HIS A 17 0.39 9.63 -5.29
C HIS A 17 0.86 10.08 -3.91
N GLU A 18 0.03 10.87 -3.22
CA GLU A 18 0.29 11.20 -1.82
C GLU A 18 0.44 9.92 -0.99
N PRO A 19 1.37 9.87 -0.01
CA PRO A 19 1.66 8.67 0.78
C PRO A 19 0.40 8.03 1.40
N ALA A 20 -0.58 8.84 1.79
CA ALA A 20 -1.86 8.38 2.33
C ALA A 20 -2.68 7.60 1.30
N THR A 21 -2.71 8.05 0.04
CA THR A 21 -3.41 7.35 -1.05
C THR A 21 -2.73 6.03 -1.39
N ALA A 22 -1.38 6.01 -1.41
CA ALA A 22 -0.62 4.78 -1.64
C ALA A 22 -0.82 3.76 -0.51
N ALA A 23 -0.87 4.22 0.75
CA ALA A 23 -1.15 3.37 1.91
C ALA A 23 -2.55 2.76 1.84
N GLY A 24 -3.58 3.56 1.53
CA GLY A 24 -4.96 3.08 1.39
C GLY A 24 -5.09 1.99 0.32
N TYR A 25 -4.49 2.21 -0.86
CA TYR A 25 -4.46 1.19 -1.91
C TYR A 25 -3.77 -0.10 -1.47
N LEU A 26 -2.65 0.00 -0.75
CA LEU A 26 -1.91 -1.17 -0.29
C LEU A 26 -2.68 -1.97 0.77
N VAL A 27 -3.44 -1.30 1.63
CA VAL A 27 -4.35 -1.93 2.59
C VAL A 27 -5.45 -2.71 1.88
N GLU A 28 -6.14 -2.08 0.92
CA GLU A 28 -7.19 -2.74 0.12
C GLU A 28 -6.68 -3.98 -0.63
N LEU A 29 -5.46 -3.90 -1.16
CA LEU A 29 -4.82 -5.02 -1.85
C LEU A 29 -4.49 -6.17 -0.88
N LEU A 30 -3.96 -5.87 0.31
CA LEU A 30 -3.62 -6.87 1.32
C LEU A 30 -4.87 -7.56 1.87
N ASP A 31 -5.96 -6.81 2.10
CA ASP A 31 -7.24 -7.37 2.53
C ASP A 31 -7.86 -8.27 1.45
N SER A 32 -7.82 -7.84 0.19
CA SER A 32 -8.28 -8.66 -0.94
C SER A 32 -7.46 -9.95 -1.09
N ALA A 33 -6.15 -9.87 -0.90
CA ALA A 33 -5.27 -11.04 -0.92
C ALA A 33 -5.53 -11.98 0.27
N ALA A 34 -5.87 -11.45 1.44
CA ALA A 34 -6.24 -12.26 2.61
C ALA A 34 -7.52 -13.06 2.35
N LEU A 35 -8.55 -12.42 1.77
CA LEU A 35 -9.78 -13.10 1.37
C LEU A 35 -9.52 -14.20 0.33
N LEU A 36 -8.65 -13.94 -0.65
CA LEU A 36 -8.24 -14.94 -1.63
C LEU A 36 -7.51 -16.11 -0.97
N ALA A 37 -6.62 -15.84 -0.01
CA ALA A 37 -5.91 -16.87 0.73
C ALA A 37 -6.88 -17.75 1.55
N LEU A 38 -7.92 -17.19 2.16
CA LEU A 38 -8.97 -18.00 2.81
C LEU A 38 -9.72 -18.86 1.81
N ALA A 39 -10.09 -18.30 0.65
CA ALA A 39 -10.78 -19.06 -0.39
C ALA A 39 -9.92 -20.20 -0.96
N ALA A 40 -8.59 -20.07 -0.88
CA ALA A 40 -7.61 -21.09 -1.27
C ALA A 40 -7.21 -22.05 -0.13
N ASP A 41 -7.90 -22.01 1.02
CA ASP A 41 -7.60 -22.84 2.20
C ASP A 41 -6.19 -22.61 2.79
N LEU A 42 -5.72 -21.36 2.75
CA LEU A 42 -4.44 -20.90 3.31
C LEU A 42 -4.68 -19.94 4.50
N PRO A 43 -5.20 -20.42 5.64
CA PRO A 43 -5.60 -19.56 6.77
C PRO A 43 -4.43 -18.80 7.40
N ASN A 44 -3.24 -19.42 7.46
CA ASN A 44 -2.05 -18.76 8.00
C ASN A 44 -1.63 -17.56 7.13
N SER A 45 -1.68 -17.72 5.81
CA SER A 45 -1.36 -16.65 4.87
C SER A 45 -2.40 -15.53 4.96
N SER A 46 -3.69 -15.86 5.08
CA SER A 46 -4.73 -14.85 5.32
C SER A 46 -4.47 -14.04 6.59
N ALA A 47 -4.18 -14.72 7.70
CA ALA A 47 -3.92 -14.06 8.97
C ALA A 47 -2.69 -13.14 8.89
N MET A 48 -1.62 -13.59 8.23
CA MET A 48 -0.43 -12.80 7.97
C MET A 48 -0.74 -11.56 7.12
N LEU A 49 -1.45 -11.71 6.01
CA LEU A 49 -1.82 -10.60 5.12
C LEU A 49 -2.70 -9.56 5.83
N SER A 50 -3.66 -10.02 6.64
CA SER A 50 -4.49 -9.15 7.48
C SER A 50 -3.67 -8.41 8.53
N ALA A 51 -2.63 -9.04 9.10
CA ALA A 51 -1.71 -8.38 10.02
C ALA A 51 -0.84 -7.33 9.31
N CYS A 52 -0.38 -7.61 8.09
CA CYS A 52 0.35 -6.66 7.26
C CYS A 52 -0.49 -5.42 6.92
N ALA A 53 -1.77 -5.59 6.59
CA ALA A 53 -2.68 -4.46 6.32
C ALA A 53 -2.73 -3.50 7.52
N LYS A 54 -2.94 -4.04 8.72
CA LYS A 54 -2.95 -3.26 9.98
C LYS A 54 -1.63 -2.55 10.26
N LEU A 55 -0.50 -3.18 9.97
CA LEU A 55 0.81 -2.55 10.14
C LEU A 55 0.99 -1.35 9.22
N VAL A 56 0.48 -1.44 7.98
CA VAL A 56 0.55 -0.34 7.01
C VAL A 56 -0.34 0.83 7.45
N GLU A 57 -1.56 0.56 7.94
CA GLU A 57 -2.41 1.59 8.54
C GLU A 57 -1.73 2.30 9.71
N GLN A 58 -1.12 1.53 10.62
CA GLN A 58 -0.40 2.07 11.77
C GLN A 58 0.79 2.93 11.36
N GLU A 59 1.59 2.48 10.40
CA GLU A 59 2.75 3.24 9.95
C GLU A 59 2.35 4.50 9.20
N CYS A 60 1.27 4.46 8.41
CA CYS A 60 0.73 5.65 7.76
C CYS A 60 0.33 6.73 8.78
N LEU A 61 -0.27 6.35 9.90
CA LEU A 61 -0.58 7.27 11.01
C LEU A 61 0.68 7.82 11.70
N ASN A 62 1.73 7.01 11.83
CA ASN A 62 2.98 7.44 12.45
C ASN A 62 3.76 8.42 11.56
N VAL A 63 3.84 8.14 10.26
CA VAL A 63 4.54 8.99 9.27
C VAL A 63 3.83 10.32 9.11
N THR A 64 2.49 10.34 9.09
CA THR A 64 1.72 11.60 9.04
C THR A 64 1.81 12.43 10.32
N ARG A 65 2.15 11.84 11.47
CA ARG A 65 2.30 12.53 12.76
C ARG A 65 3.72 12.99 13.07
N ARG A 66 4.75 12.47 12.40
CA ARG A 66 6.12 12.93 12.59
C ARG A 66 6.29 14.30 11.92
N GLU A 67 6.55 15.34 12.72
CA GLU A 67 7.04 16.62 12.21
C GLU A 67 8.27 16.37 11.32
N PRO A 68 8.43 17.10 10.20
CA PRO A 68 9.64 17.04 9.42
C PRO A 68 10.81 17.45 10.31
N VAL A 69 11.80 16.58 10.46
CA VAL A 69 13.08 16.92 11.11
C VAL A 69 13.68 18.07 10.31
N GLN A 70 13.65 19.30 10.86
CA GLN A 70 14.28 20.44 10.23
C GLN A 70 15.80 20.20 10.13
N PRO A 71 16.38 20.15 8.92
CA PRO A 71 17.81 20.03 8.77
C PRO A 71 18.44 21.40 9.04
N GLY A 72 18.85 21.67 10.29
CA GLY A 72 19.71 22.83 10.56
C GLY A 72 19.57 23.51 11.92
N ARG A 73 19.79 22.79 13.02
CA ARG A 73 20.31 23.42 14.24
C ARG A 73 21.37 22.53 14.89
N ARG A 74 22.62 22.76 14.50
CA ARG A 74 23.80 22.57 15.33
C ARG A 74 24.65 23.82 15.22
#